data_AF-A0A1V5PC13-F1
#
_entry.id   AF-A0A1V5PC13-F1
#
_cell.length_a   1.000
_cell.length_b   1.000
_cell.length_c   1.000
_cell.angle_alpha   90.00
_cell.angle_beta   90.00
_cell.angle_gamma   90.00
#
_symmetry.space_group_name_H-M   'P 1'
#
loop_
_entity.id
_entity.type
_entity.pdbx_description
1 polymer ?
#
loop_
_entity_poly.entity_id
_entity_poly.type
_entity_poly.pdbx_seq_one_letter_code
_entity_poly.pdbx_strand_id
1 'polypeptide(L)'
;MAIVIGFKIDSHSGAMIGDEEDWILRRRKIFYGDFISSLLTEEISNAFHLEAVYGGMGMPSFSYDVSRNTRKKIEKKYYEYKAGKGKTLTSIDDISSILLNTIQGEFKKRINRKLRSLYGFEKDDLLQGFFNYKGTDYEIKQEELRKKAMEQATVPEKGCLEDDYLEHKALLLGYDSENGITLYGYEYTNPTFYLTAGPFEIRGTGEDEKDAAQLSIANYINKKPLNIRRSGFDRVEVITEMIKASYEASVHNQEVGGYFNLVYINGRASSHEERYKEPSDEAMKIATEIIIGEKYDLLDKDTVYEMINSLIFEDKNPDRVEEDMFRKARSPYRLDFILRGYKADGIPQSKLPYTDWFLKNDVMIDVQEGGK
;
A
#
# COMPACT_ATOMS: atom_id res chain seq x y z
N MET A 1 -2.92 0.45 -7.04
CA MET A 1 -2.00 -0.36 -6.24
C MET A 1 -2.11 -1.77 -6.70
N ALA A 2 -0.98 -2.38 -7.02
CA ALA A 2 -0.85 -3.79 -7.33
C ALA A 2 -0.27 -4.59 -6.16
N ILE A 3 0.29 -3.95 -5.12
CA ILE A 3 0.78 -4.64 -3.92
C ILE A 3 0.69 -3.79 -2.65
N VAL A 4 0.31 -4.43 -1.53
CA VAL A 4 0.48 -3.90 -0.18
C VAL A 4 1.01 -4.99 0.74
N ILE A 5 1.99 -4.62 1.57
CA ILE A 5 2.65 -5.49 2.53
C ILE A 5 2.49 -4.86 3.91
N GLY A 6 1.93 -5.60 4.85
CA GLY A 6 1.89 -5.23 6.27
C GLY A 6 2.86 -6.11 7.07
N PHE A 7 3.56 -5.52 8.04
CA PHE A 7 4.51 -6.22 8.90
C PHE A 7 4.38 -5.77 10.36
N LYS A 8 4.27 -6.74 11.28
CA LYS A 8 4.31 -6.57 12.74
C LYS A 8 5.75 -6.77 13.21
N ILE A 9 6.43 -5.68 13.56
CA ILE A 9 7.84 -5.69 13.95
C ILE A 9 7.95 -6.25 15.37
N ASP A 10 7.15 -5.72 16.30
CA ASP A 10 7.01 -6.23 17.66
C ASP A 10 5.57 -5.99 18.17
N SER A 11 5.33 -6.14 19.48
CA SER A 11 3.99 -5.92 20.07
C SER A 11 3.52 -4.46 20.06
N HIS A 12 4.39 -3.49 19.77
CA HIS A 12 4.10 -2.06 19.79
C HIS A 12 4.51 -1.34 18.51
N SER A 13 5.28 -1.95 17.61
CA SER A 13 5.60 -1.36 16.31
C SER A 13 5.26 -2.26 15.10
N GLY A 14 4.89 -1.59 14.01
CA GLY A 14 4.56 -2.23 12.74
C GLY A 14 4.72 -1.26 11.59
N ALA A 15 4.69 -1.78 10.37
CA ALA A 15 4.80 -0.98 9.16
C ALA A 15 3.92 -1.52 8.04
N MET A 16 3.54 -0.64 7.11
CA MET A 16 2.83 -0.99 5.88
C MET A 16 3.52 -0.28 4.71
N ILE A 17 3.82 -1.01 3.64
CA ILE A 17 4.35 -0.46 2.39
C ILE A 17 3.43 -0.85 1.22
N GLY A 18 3.30 0.02 0.24
CA GLY A 18 2.50 -0.20 -0.95
C GLY A 18 3.05 0.57 -2.14
N ASP A 19 2.54 0.26 -3.34
CA ASP A 19 2.94 0.91 -4.58
C ASP A 19 1.89 1.92 -5.09
N GLU A 20 2.32 2.90 -5.87
CA GLU A 20 1.46 3.98 -6.39
C GLU A 20 0.87 3.68 -7.77
N GLU A 21 1.22 2.56 -8.38
CA GLU A 21 0.78 2.25 -9.73
C GLU A 21 -0.64 1.70 -9.79
N ASP A 22 -1.34 2.12 -10.84
CA ASP A 22 -2.66 1.63 -11.16
C ASP A 22 -2.69 1.16 -12.61
N TRP A 23 -3.23 -0.04 -12.82
CA TRP A 23 -3.30 -0.68 -14.12
C TRP A 23 -4.76 -0.93 -14.46
N ILE A 24 -5.27 -0.16 -15.41
CA ILE A 24 -6.65 -0.26 -15.87
C ILE A 24 -6.63 -0.51 -17.38
N LEU A 25 -7.23 -1.62 -17.82
CA LEU A 25 -7.38 -1.96 -19.24
C LEU A 25 -6.07 -1.97 -20.02
N ARG A 26 -5.01 -2.54 -19.43
CA ARG A 26 -3.65 -2.56 -20.00
C ARG A 26 -3.04 -1.17 -20.19
N ARG A 27 -3.59 -0.15 -19.53
CA ARG A 27 -3.02 1.19 -19.47
C ARG A 27 -2.46 1.41 -18.08
N ARG A 28 -1.15 1.63 -18.04
CA ARG A 28 -0.42 2.05 -16.85
C ARG A 28 -0.77 3.50 -16.53
N LYS A 29 -1.21 3.75 -15.31
CA LYS A 29 -1.25 5.08 -14.71
C LYS A 29 -0.21 5.11 -13.60
N ILE A 30 0.79 5.96 -13.80
CA ILE A 30 1.89 6.15 -12.87
C ILE A 30 1.56 7.37 -12.00
N PHE A 31 1.96 7.35 -10.73
CA PHE A 31 1.75 8.46 -9.77
C PHE A 31 0.25 8.78 -9.60
N TYR A 32 -0.59 7.75 -9.55
CA TYR A 32 -2.03 7.93 -9.66
C TYR A 32 -2.72 8.14 -8.31
N GLY A 33 -2.17 7.62 -7.22
CA GLY A 33 -2.62 7.97 -5.87
C GLY A 33 -2.04 7.12 -4.75
N ASP A 34 -2.25 7.60 -3.53
CA ASP A 34 -1.89 6.89 -2.31
C ASP A 34 -2.97 5.87 -1.96
N PHE A 35 -2.55 4.63 -1.77
CA PHE A 35 -3.45 3.53 -1.45
C PHE A 35 -3.35 3.06 0.00
N ILE A 36 -2.43 3.67 0.75
CA ILE A 36 -2.31 3.59 2.20
C ILE A 36 -2.90 4.86 2.79
N SER A 37 -3.73 4.74 3.82
CA SER A 37 -4.39 5.89 4.44
C SER A 37 -4.59 5.70 5.92
N SER A 38 -4.27 6.72 6.72
CA SER A 38 -4.72 6.79 8.10
C SER A 38 -6.24 6.89 8.18
N LEU A 39 -6.84 6.04 9.02
CA LEU A 39 -8.28 6.04 9.30
C LEU A 39 -8.67 6.96 10.46
N LEU A 40 -7.68 7.47 11.21
CA LEU A 40 -7.88 8.30 12.39
C LEU A 40 -7.41 9.72 12.13
N THR A 41 -8.08 10.69 12.77
CA THR A 41 -7.52 12.04 12.91
C THR A 41 -6.54 12.05 14.08
N GLU A 42 -5.64 13.04 14.10
CA GLU A 42 -4.77 13.30 15.25
C GLU A 42 -5.56 13.40 16.56
N GLU A 43 -6.69 14.12 16.56
CA GLU A 43 -7.54 14.27 17.76
C GLU A 43 -8.01 12.90 18.29
N ILE A 44 -8.49 12.03 17.39
CA ILE A 44 -9.02 10.72 17.77
C ILE A 44 -7.90 9.77 18.19
N SER A 45 -6.79 9.76 17.46
CA SER A 45 -5.60 8.98 17.78
C SER A 45 -5.10 9.33 19.18
N ASN A 46 -4.93 10.62 19.49
CA ASN A 46 -4.46 11.09 20.78
C ASN A 46 -5.48 10.83 21.91
N ALA A 47 -6.78 10.98 21.64
CA ALA A 47 -7.80 10.77 22.66
C ALA A 47 -7.89 9.31 23.14
N PHE A 48 -7.63 8.34 22.26
CA PHE A 48 -7.77 6.92 22.55
C PHE A 48 -6.44 6.15 22.60
N HIS A 49 -5.31 6.79 22.30
CA HIS A 49 -4.00 6.16 22.15
C HIS A 49 -4.04 5.02 21.11
N LEU A 50 -4.61 5.34 19.93
CA LEU A 50 -4.86 4.40 18.84
C LEU A 50 -4.19 4.87 17.54
N GLU A 51 -3.74 3.93 16.72
CA GLU A 51 -3.39 4.18 15.32
C GLU A 51 -4.05 3.14 14.42
N ALA A 52 -4.55 3.54 13.25
CA ALA A 52 -5.14 2.61 12.30
C ALA A 52 -4.89 3.05 10.86
N VAL A 53 -4.32 2.14 10.08
CA VAL A 53 -3.83 2.36 8.73
C VAL A 53 -4.44 1.32 7.82
N TYR A 54 -5.07 1.81 6.76
CA TYR A 54 -5.72 0.99 5.77
C TYR A 54 -4.93 1.01 4.46
N GLY A 55 -4.57 -0.16 3.96
CA GLY A 55 -4.00 -0.35 2.63
C GLY A 55 -5.00 -1.06 1.74
N GLY A 56 -5.55 -0.38 0.74
CA GLY A 56 -6.64 -0.89 -0.09
C GLY A 56 -6.24 -1.12 -1.55
N MET A 57 -6.34 -2.36 -2.03
CA MET A 57 -5.93 -2.76 -3.38
C MET A 57 -7.13 -3.01 -4.32
N GLY A 58 -6.91 -2.90 -5.62
CA GLY A 58 -7.94 -2.96 -6.65
C GLY A 58 -8.31 -1.56 -7.10
N MET A 59 -9.57 -1.33 -7.45
CA MET A 59 -9.99 -0.04 -8.03
C MET A 59 -9.72 1.16 -7.09
N PRO A 60 -8.92 2.17 -7.49
CA PRO A 60 -8.52 3.30 -6.62
C PRO A 60 -9.71 4.07 -6.04
N SER A 61 -10.72 4.34 -6.86
CA SER A 61 -11.94 5.02 -6.41
C SER A 61 -12.68 4.27 -5.30
N PHE A 62 -12.61 2.94 -5.30
CA PHE A 62 -13.24 2.10 -4.28
C PHE A 62 -12.47 2.23 -2.96
N SER A 63 -11.14 2.07 -2.99
CA SER A 63 -10.28 2.24 -1.81
C SER A 63 -10.42 3.63 -1.19
N TYR A 64 -10.48 4.68 -2.01
CA TYR A 64 -10.72 6.05 -1.54
C TYR A 64 -12.10 6.23 -0.89
N ASP A 65 -13.16 5.70 -1.49
CA ASP A 65 -14.50 5.76 -0.90
C ASP A 65 -14.56 5.01 0.43
N VAL A 66 -13.90 3.85 0.53
CA VAL A 66 -13.81 3.05 1.75
C VAL A 66 -13.06 3.79 2.85
N SER A 67 -11.86 4.32 2.59
CA SER A 67 -11.06 5.01 3.61
C SER A 67 -11.79 6.26 4.11
N ARG A 68 -12.29 7.09 3.19
CA ARG A 68 -13.03 8.31 3.49
C ARG A 68 -14.31 8.03 4.30
N ASN A 69 -15.11 7.05 3.90
CA ASN A 69 -16.37 6.77 4.59
C ASN A 69 -16.15 6.05 5.93
N THR A 70 -15.08 5.27 6.05
CA THR A 70 -14.67 4.66 7.34
C THR A 70 -14.27 5.75 8.32
N ARG A 71 -13.40 6.68 7.90
CA ARG A 71 -13.00 7.85 8.70
C ARG A 71 -14.20 8.67 9.16
N LYS A 72 -15.13 9.00 8.27
CA LYS A 72 -16.37 9.71 8.64
C LYS A 72 -17.21 8.97 9.69
N LYS A 73 -17.29 7.64 9.62
CA LYS A 73 -18.03 6.84 10.62
C LYS A 73 -17.31 6.81 11.97
N ILE A 74 -15.97 6.73 11.96
CA ILE A 74 -15.14 6.81 13.17
C ILE A 74 -15.29 8.19 13.83
N GLU A 75 -15.14 9.27 13.06
CA GLU A 75 -15.34 10.64 13.52
C GLU A 75 -16.73 10.83 14.13
N LYS A 76 -17.78 10.35 13.45
CA LYS A 76 -19.15 10.40 13.98
C LYS A 76 -19.26 9.71 15.34
N LYS A 77 -18.73 8.48 15.48
CA LYS A 77 -18.73 7.76 16.76
C LYS A 77 -17.97 8.49 17.86
N TYR A 78 -16.83 9.09 17.53
CA TYR A 78 -16.03 9.88 18.46
C TYR A 78 -16.81 11.09 18.99
N TYR A 79 -17.45 11.88 18.10
CA TYR A 79 -18.23 13.04 18.53
C TYR A 79 -19.51 12.66 19.29
N GLU A 80 -20.13 11.54 18.93
CA GLU A 80 -21.24 10.94 19.68
C GLU A 80 -20.80 10.58 21.11
N TYR A 81 -19.66 9.91 21.27
CA TYR A 81 -19.06 9.62 22.57
C TYR A 81 -18.73 10.90 23.37
N LYS A 82 -18.10 11.90 22.75
CA LYS A 82 -17.75 13.19 23.37
C LYS A 82 -18.99 13.95 23.86
N ALA A 83 -20.14 13.76 23.20
CA ALA A 83 -21.43 14.29 23.61
C ALA A 83 -22.15 13.45 24.69
N GLY A 84 -21.50 12.43 25.24
CA GLY A 84 -22.07 11.51 26.24
C GLY A 84 -23.06 10.50 25.65
N LYS A 85 -23.07 10.32 24.32
CA LYS A 85 -24.02 9.47 23.60
C LYS A 85 -23.28 8.46 22.75
N GLY A 86 -22.77 7.37 23.31
CA GLY A 86 -22.13 6.33 22.50
C GLY A 86 -21.14 5.48 23.28
N LYS A 87 -20.56 4.50 22.59
CA LYS A 87 -19.45 3.70 23.13
C LYS A 87 -18.13 4.26 22.61
N THR A 88 -17.11 4.19 23.44
CA THR A 88 -15.75 4.55 23.05
C THR A 88 -15.22 3.56 22.00
N LEU A 89 -14.26 4.00 21.18
CA LEU A 89 -13.48 3.11 20.32
C LEU A 89 -12.28 2.64 21.15
N THR A 90 -12.25 1.37 21.53
CA THR A 90 -11.22 0.82 22.43
C THR A 90 -10.13 0.06 21.72
N SER A 91 -10.43 -0.50 20.54
CA SER A 91 -9.57 -1.51 19.92
C SER A 91 -9.50 -1.38 18.40
N ILE A 92 -8.49 -2.00 17.80
CA ILE A 92 -8.45 -2.16 16.35
C ILE A 92 -9.57 -3.07 15.84
N ASP A 93 -10.12 -3.96 16.67
CA ASP A 93 -11.27 -4.82 16.34
C ASP A 93 -12.56 -4.01 16.11
N ASP A 94 -12.75 -2.93 16.89
CA ASP A 94 -13.84 -1.99 16.66
C ASP A 94 -13.70 -1.30 15.30
N ILE A 95 -12.47 -0.92 14.94
CA ILE A 95 -12.13 -0.27 13.67
C ILE A 95 -12.32 -1.24 12.51
N SER A 96 -11.85 -2.50 12.63
CA SER A 96 -11.99 -3.53 11.61
C SER A 96 -13.47 -3.82 11.31
N SER A 97 -14.31 -3.82 12.35
CA SER A 97 -15.76 -3.96 12.20
C SER A 97 -16.40 -2.79 11.45
N ILE A 98 -15.99 -1.55 11.74
CA ILE A 98 -16.48 -0.36 11.02
C ILE A 98 -16.02 -0.38 9.56
N LEU A 99 -14.76 -0.75 9.32
CA LEU A 99 -14.17 -0.87 8.00
C LEU A 99 -14.88 -1.93 7.16
N LEU A 100 -15.10 -3.13 7.72
CA LEU A 100 -15.81 -4.23 7.04
C LEU A 100 -17.22 -3.81 6.60
N ASN A 101 -17.99 -3.20 7.51
CA ASN A 101 -19.32 -2.68 7.22
C ASN A 101 -19.28 -1.58 6.15
N THR A 102 -18.17 -0.84 6.04
CA THR A 102 -18.00 0.19 5.01
C THR A 102 -17.71 -0.44 3.66
N ILE A 103 -16.79 -1.39 3.59
CA ILE A 103 -16.48 -2.16 2.38
C ILE A 103 -17.76 -2.81 1.82
N GLN A 104 -18.50 -3.55 2.66
CA GLN A 104 -19.77 -4.18 2.28
C GLN A 104 -20.83 -3.15 1.81
N GLY A 105 -20.87 -1.98 2.46
CA GLY A 105 -21.75 -0.89 2.06
C GLY A 105 -21.42 -0.31 0.68
N GLU A 106 -20.13 -0.13 0.37
CA GLU A 106 -19.69 0.35 -0.94
C GLU A 106 -19.95 -0.68 -2.04
N PHE A 107 -19.77 -1.97 -1.76
CA PHE A 107 -20.22 -3.04 -2.67
C PHE A 107 -21.72 -2.97 -2.95
N LYS A 108 -22.56 -2.88 -1.90
CA LYS A 108 -24.02 -2.77 -2.07
C LYS A 108 -24.39 -1.56 -2.95
N LYS A 109 -23.77 -0.40 -2.72
CA LYS A 109 -24.03 0.81 -3.51
C LYS A 109 -23.69 0.63 -4.99
N ARG A 110 -22.56 -0.02 -5.30
CA ARG A 110 -22.12 -0.25 -6.69
C ARG A 110 -23.04 -1.24 -7.41
N ILE A 111 -23.41 -2.33 -6.75
CA ILE A 111 -24.40 -3.29 -7.26
C ILE A 111 -25.73 -2.58 -7.55
N ASN A 112 -26.25 -1.81 -6.59
CA ASN A 112 -27.51 -1.07 -6.79
C ASN A 112 -27.42 -0.05 -7.94
N ARG A 113 -26.28 0.63 -8.10
CA ARG A 113 -26.07 1.55 -9.22
C ARG A 113 -26.06 0.82 -10.56
N LYS A 114 -25.42 -0.36 -10.64
CA LYS A 114 -25.39 -1.20 -11.84
C LYS A 114 -26.80 -1.67 -12.22
N LEU A 115 -27.53 -2.24 -11.27
CA LEU A 115 -28.91 -2.71 -11.48
C LEU A 115 -29.84 -1.57 -11.90
N ARG A 116 -29.73 -0.41 -11.25
CA ARG A 116 -30.53 0.76 -11.62
C ARG A 116 -30.23 1.24 -13.03
N SER A 117 -28.96 1.21 -13.46
CA SER A 117 -28.55 1.63 -14.80
C SER A 117 -29.04 0.67 -15.89
N LEU A 118 -29.03 -0.64 -15.63
CA LEU A 118 -29.38 -1.67 -16.62
C LEU A 118 -30.89 -1.96 -16.66
N TYR A 119 -31.55 -1.94 -15.51
CA TYR A 119 -32.91 -2.46 -15.35
C TYR A 119 -33.88 -1.47 -14.69
N GLY A 120 -33.39 -0.35 -14.14
CA GLY A 120 -34.23 0.68 -13.53
C GLY A 120 -34.63 0.43 -12.06
N PHE A 121 -34.16 -0.67 -11.45
CA PHE A 121 -34.47 -1.06 -10.08
C PHE A 121 -33.21 -1.47 -9.29
N GLU A 122 -33.31 -1.59 -7.96
CA GLU A 122 -32.21 -1.99 -7.08
C GLU A 122 -32.27 -3.46 -6.64
N LYS A 123 -31.27 -3.92 -5.87
CA LYS A 123 -31.22 -5.30 -5.37
C LYS A 123 -32.43 -5.64 -4.51
N ASP A 124 -32.83 -4.73 -3.64
CA ASP A 124 -33.95 -4.97 -2.71
C ASP A 124 -35.28 -5.07 -3.50
N ASP A 125 -35.43 -4.30 -4.58
CA ASP A 125 -36.55 -4.41 -5.53
C ASP A 125 -36.57 -5.76 -6.27
N LEU A 126 -35.41 -6.24 -6.71
CA LEU A 126 -35.26 -7.54 -7.36
C LEU A 126 -35.67 -8.69 -6.42
N LEU A 127 -35.32 -8.59 -5.13
CA LEU A 127 -35.63 -9.61 -4.12
C LEU A 127 -37.12 -9.62 -3.74
N GLN A 128 -37.75 -8.46 -3.61
CA GLN A 128 -39.20 -8.37 -3.32
C GLN A 128 -40.06 -8.66 -4.55
N GLY A 129 -39.51 -8.56 -5.77
CA GLY A 129 -40.18 -8.92 -7.02
C GLY A 129 -41.00 -7.80 -7.65
N PHE A 130 -40.89 -6.57 -7.15
CA PHE A 130 -41.51 -5.38 -7.74
C PHE A 130 -40.67 -4.13 -7.43
N PHE A 131 -40.82 -3.07 -8.22
CA PHE A 131 -40.21 -1.77 -7.97
C PHE A 131 -41.23 -0.65 -8.10
N ASN A 132 -41.10 0.40 -7.28
CA ASN A 132 -41.96 1.57 -7.37
C ASN A 132 -41.36 2.61 -8.31
N TYR A 133 -42.12 3.02 -9.33
CA TYR A 133 -41.75 4.13 -10.18
C TYR A 133 -42.89 5.15 -10.24
N LYS A 134 -42.60 6.36 -9.74
CA LYS A 134 -43.55 7.49 -9.66
C LYS A 134 -44.87 7.14 -8.96
N GLY A 135 -44.81 6.31 -7.91
CA GLY A 135 -45.99 5.93 -7.11
C GLY A 135 -46.76 4.72 -7.65
N THR A 136 -46.32 4.12 -8.75
CA THR A 136 -46.90 2.88 -9.28
C THR A 136 -45.93 1.72 -9.08
N ASP A 137 -46.44 0.60 -8.56
CA ASP A 137 -45.67 -0.63 -8.41
C ASP A 137 -45.66 -1.43 -9.72
N TYR A 138 -44.46 -1.77 -10.18
CA TYR A 138 -44.21 -2.56 -11.37
C TYR A 138 -43.63 -3.91 -10.98
N GLU A 139 -44.34 -4.98 -11.32
CA GLU A 139 -43.95 -6.35 -10.96
C GLU A 139 -42.88 -6.91 -11.92
N ILE A 140 -41.84 -7.51 -11.37
CA ILE A 140 -40.70 -8.09 -12.10
C ILE A 140 -41.04 -9.55 -12.45
N LYS A 141 -41.91 -9.76 -13.44
CA LYS A 141 -42.44 -11.09 -13.78
C LYS A 141 -41.54 -11.97 -14.64
N GLN A 142 -40.70 -11.36 -15.46
CA GLN A 142 -39.94 -12.08 -16.48
C GLN A 142 -38.82 -12.88 -15.83
N GLU A 143 -38.89 -14.21 -15.90
CA GLU A 143 -37.92 -15.12 -15.28
C GLU A 143 -36.50 -14.90 -15.83
N GLU A 144 -36.37 -14.76 -17.15
CA GLU A 144 -35.09 -14.43 -17.80
C GLU A 144 -34.49 -13.11 -17.32
N LEU A 145 -35.33 -12.09 -17.10
CA LEU A 145 -34.89 -10.80 -16.56
C LEU A 145 -34.38 -10.96 -15.12
N ARG A 146 -35.13 -11.70 -14.30
CA ARG A 146 -34.74 -11.97 -12.90
C ARG A 146 -33.44 -12.74 -12.83
N LYS A 147 -33.25 -13.75 -13.70
CA LYS A 147 -32.02 -14.53 -13.78
C LYS A 147 -30.83 -13.65 -14.13
N LYS A 148 -30.93 -12.85 -15.20
CA LYS A 148 -29.86 -11.92 -15.62
C LYS A 148 -29.57 -10.86 -14.55
N ALA A 149 -30.61 -10.27 -13.96
CA ALA A 149 -30.42 -9.29 -12.88
C ALA A 149 -29.79 -9.92 -11.63
N MET A 150 -30.13 -11.17 -11.31
CA MET A 150 -29.53 -11.91 -10.20
C MET A 150 -28.06 -12.24 -10.48
N GLU A 151 -27.71 -12.67 -11.69
CA GLU A 151 -26.33 -12.86 -12.13
C GLU A 151 -25.54 -11.56 -11.93
N GLN A 152 -26.02 -10.43 -12.44
CA GLN A 152 -25.38 -9.12 -12.26
C GLN A 152 -25.30 -8.67 -10.79
N ALA A 153 -26.19 -9.14 -9.92
CA ALA A 153 -26.23 -8.78 -8.49
C ALA A 153 -25.36 -9.66 -7.60
N THR A 154 -25.02 -10.87 -8.04
CA THR A 154 -24.34 -11.89 -7.21
C THR A 154 -22.92 -12.19 -7.69
N VAL A 155 -22.67 -12.21 -9.00
CA VAL A 155 -21.36 -12.50 -9.60
C VAL A 155 -21.28 -11.84 -10.98
N PRO A 156 -20.48 -10.78 -11.20
CA PRO A 156 -20.15 -10.34 -12.55
C PRO A 156 -19.43 -11.47 -13.29
N GLU A 157 -19.68 -11.61 -14.59
CA GLU A 157 -18.94 -12.54 -15.43
C GLU A 157 -17.43 -12.24 -15.33
N LYS A 158 -16.65 -13.27 -15.06
CA LYS A 158 -15.19 -13.20 -14.92
C LYS A 158 -14.59 -12.59 -16.20
N GLY A 159 -13.82 -11.51 -16.07
CA GLY A 159 -13.15 -10.83 -17.18
C GLY A 159 -13.95 -9.71 -17.85
N CYS A 160 -15.03 -9.22 -17.24
CA CYS A 160 -15.71 -8.01 -17.71
C CYS A 160 -15.01 -6.73 -17.20
N LEU A 161 -15.17 -5.60 -17.90
CA LEU A 161 -14.56 -4.29 -17.54
C LEU A 161 -15.00 -3.76 -16.16
N GLU A 162 -16.00 -4.39 -15.57
CA GLU A 162 -16.63 -4.04 -14.30
C GLU A 162 -16.23 -5.02 -13.19
N ASP A 163 -15.25 -5.91 -13.41
CA ASP A 163 -14.77 -6.92 -12.46
C ASP A 163 -13.82 -6.34 -11.39
N ASP A 164 -13.18 -5.19 -11.68
CA ASP A 164 -12.09 -4.60 -10.87
C ASP A 164 -12.47 -4.21 -9.41
N TYR A 165 -13.76 -4.06 -9.09
CA TYR A 165 -14.15 -3.79 -7.69
C TYR A 165 -14.29 -5.07 -6.85
N LEU A 166 -14.66 -6.21 -7.45
CA LEU A 166 -14.78 -7.47 -6.73
C LEU A 166 -13.43 -8.13 -6.45
N GLU A 167 -12.35 -7.63 -7.04
CA GLU A 167 -10.99 -8.04 -6.71
C GLU A 167 -10.42 -7.29 -5.52
N HIS A 168 -11.23 -6.44 -4.87
CA HIS A 168 -10.78 -5.64 -3.75
C HIS A 168 -10.26 -6.53 -2.61
N LYS A 169 -9.01 -6.23 -2.23
CA LYS A 169 -8.30 -6.83 -1.11
C LYS A 169 -7.77 -5.68 -0.27
N ALA A 170 -7.60 -5.92 1.02
CA ALA A 170 -7.12 -4.88 1.91
C ALA A 170 -6.30 -5.43 3.07
N LEU A 171 -5.47 -4.56 3.62
CA LEU A 171 -4.84 -4.72 4.92
C LEU A 171 -5.31 -3.63 5.86
N LEU A 172 -5.50 -3.98 7.13
CA LEU A 172 -5.64 -3.04 8.23
C LEU A 172 -4.53 -3.33 9.23
N LEU A 173 -3.58 -2.41 9.35
CA LEU A 173 -2.57 -2.41 10.41
C LEU A 173 -3.00 -1.40 11.45
N GLY A 174 -2.94 -1.76 12.73
CA GLY A 174 -3.25 -0.81 13.79
C GLY A 174 -2.54 -1.12 15.08
N TYR A 175 -2.54 -0.14 15.97
CA TYR A 175 -2.07 -0.25 17.33
C TYR A 175 -3.17 0.19 18.29
N ASP A 176 -3.41 -0.63 19.32
CA ASP A 176 -4.15 -0.21 20.50
C ASP A 176 -3.42 -0.60 21.79
N SER A 177 -3.72 0.13 22.87
CA SER A 177 -3.03 -0.06 24.15
C SER A 177 -3.28 -1.41 24.83
N GLU A 178 -4.34 -2.13 24.46
CA GLU A 178 -4.75 -3.39 25.07
C GLU A 178 -4.11 -4.60 24.36
N ASN A 179 -4.17 -4.61 23.03
CA ASN A 179 -3.77 -5.71 22.17
C ASN A 179 -2.42 -5.48 21.48
N GLY A 180 -1.91 -4.25 21.51
CA GLY A 180 -0.69 -3.87 20.80
C GLY A 180 -0.91 -3.77 19.29
N ILE A 181 0.12 -4.12 18.51
CA ILE A 181 0.07 -4.14 17.05
C ILE A 181 -0.73 -5.33 16.55
N THR A 182 -1.76 -5.03 15.75
CA THR A 182 -2.59 -6.01 15.06
C THR A 182 -2.54 -5.77 13.55
N LEU A 183 -2.60 -6.87 12.79
CA LEU A 183 -2.64 -6.84 11.34
C LEU A 183 -3.77 -7.75 10.88
N TYR A 184 -4.67 -7.18 10.09
CA TYR A 184 -5.83 -7.85 9.54
C TYR A 184 -5.74 -7.90 8.02
N GLY A 185 -6.06 -9.05 7.44
CA GLY A 185 -6.21 -9.23 6.00
C GLY A 185 -7.69 -9.31 5.60
N TYR A 186 -8.03 -8.76 4.43
CA TYR A 186 -9.34 -8.86 3.81
C TYR A 186 -9.21 -9.22 2.33
N GLU A 187 -10.13 -10.06 1.85
CA GLU A 187 -10.27 -10.40 0.45
C GLU A 187 -11.75 -10.66 0.14
N TYR A 188 -12.23 -10.19 -1.01
CA TYR A 188 -13.64 -10.33 -1.35
C TYR A 188 -14.17 -11.77 -1.32
N THR A 189 -13.35 -12.76 -1.72
CA THR A 189 -13.74 -14.18 -1.73
C THR A 189 -13.98 -14.75 -0.33
N ASN A 190 -13.41 -14.12 0.70
CA ASN A 190 -13.67 -14.40 2.10
C ASN A 190 -13.97 -13.07 2.81
N PRO A 191 -15.23 -12.58 2.78
CA PRO A 191 -15.59 -11.20 3.11
C PRO A 191 -15.63 -10.95 4.63
N THR A 192 -14.53 -11.27 5.30
CA THR A 192 -14.25 -11.05 6.72
C THR A 192 -12.82 -10.53 6.85
N PHE A 193 -12.56 -9.70 7.87
CA PHE A 193 -11.18 -9.43 8.27
C PHE A 193 -10.71 -10.59 9.13
N TYR A 194 -9.64 -11.26 8.69
CA TYR A 194 -8.99 -12.29 9.48
C TYR A 194 -7.71 -11.74 10.11
N LEU A 195 -7.45 -12.11 11.35
CA LEU A 195 -6.22 -11.72 12.05
C LEU A 195 -5.03 -12.48 11.45
N THR A 196 -4.01 -11.76 11.01
CA THR A 196 -2.77 -12.37 10.51
C THR A 196 -2.00 -12.99 11.68
N ALA A 197 -1.85 -14.32 11.65
CA ALA A 197 -1.14 -15.08 12.68
C ALA A 197 0.38 -14.84 12.65
N GLY A 198 0.95 -14.75 11.44
CA GLY A 198 2.38 -14.48 11.23
C GLY A 198 2.75 -13.02 11.46
N PRO A 199 4.05 -12.66 11.30
CA PRO A 199 4.49 -11.29 11.43
C PRO A 199 4.18 -10.44 10.19
N PHE A 200 3.76 -11.01 9.06
CA PHE A 200 3.47 -10.24 7.85
C PHE A 200 2.29 -10.81 7.07
N GLU A 201 1.69 -9.95 6.25
CA GLU A 201 0.64 -10.28 5.28
C GLU A 201 0.89 -9.49 4.00
N ILE A 202 0.67 -10.10 2.84
CA ILE A 202 0.86 -9.47 1.53
C ILE A 202 -0.42 -9.62 0.73
N ARG A 203 -0.93 -8.51 0.20
CA ARG A 203 -2.01 -8.52 -0.79
C ARG A 203 -1.48 -7.94 -2.10
N GLY A 204 -1.51 -8.74 -3.16
CA GLY A 204 -1.16 -8.35 -4.52
C GLY A 204 -2.25 -8.70 -5.54
N THR A 205 -2.25 -8.00 -6.68
CA THR A 205 -2.86 -8.46 -7.94
C THR A 205 -2.05 -9.67 -8.40
N GLY A 206 -2.70 -10.75 -8.87
CA GLY A 206 -2.04 -12.00 -9.29
C GLY A 206 -1.36 -12.85 -8.18
N GLU A 207 -0.96 -14.07 -8.55
CA GLU A 207 -0.31 -15.07 -7.66
C GLU A 207 1.23 -14.86 -7.64
N ASP A 208 1.84 -14.64 -8.80
CA ASP A 208 3.29 -14.49 -8.98
C ASP A 208 3.87 -13.27 -8.23
N GLU A 209 3.08 -12.20 -8.12
CA GLU A 209 3.40 -10.94 -7.45
C GLU A 209 3.57 -11.11 -5.96
N LYS A 210 2.60 -11.80 -5.35
CA LYS A 210 2.65 -12.16 -3.94
C LYS A 210 3.84 -13.07 -3.72
N ASP A 211 4.09 -14.01 -4.62
CA ASP A 211 5.15 -14.98 -4.48
C ASP A 211 6.54 -14.34 -4.46
N ALA A 212 6.84 -13.36 -5.33
CA ALA A 212 8.14 -12.69 -5.32
C ALA A 212 8.41 -11.95 -3.99
N ALA A 213 7.47 -11.10 -3.55
CA ALA A 213 7.60 -10.36 -2.29
C ALA A 213 7.58 -11.31 -1.07
N GLN A 214 6.73 -12.33 -1.10
CA GLN A 214 6.59 -13.32 -0.04
C GLN A 214 7.86 -14.17 0.11
N LEU A 215 8.49 -14.57 -1.00
CA LEU A 215 9.76 -15.30 -0.97
C LEU A 215 10.87 -14.45 -0.33
N SER A 216 10.95 -13.15 -0.65
CA SER A 216 11.93 -12.24 -0.03
C SER A 216 11.74 -12.21 1.49
N ILE A 217 10.54 -11.86 1.95
CA ILE A 217 10.24 -11.71 3.38
C ILE A 217 10.34 -13.04 4.13
N ALA A 218 9.87 -14.15 3.53
CA ALA A 218 9.98 -15.47 4.13
C ALA A 218 11.44 -15.89 4.30
N ASN A 219 12.30 -15.61 3.32
CA ASN A 219 13.73 -15.89 3.42
C ASN A 219 14.40 -15.09 4.55
N TYR A 220 14.02 -13.84 4.74
CA TYR A 220 14.46 -13.04 5.88
C TYR A 220 14.02 -13.66 7.22
N ILE A 221 12.73 -13.96 7.37
CA ILE A 221 12.18 -14.53 8.62
C ILE A 221 12.78 -15.89 8.94
N ASN A 222 12.98 -16.75 7.94
CA ASN A 222 13.50 -18.11 8.14
C ASN A 222 14.96 -18.13 8.59
N LYS A 223 15.72 -17.06 8.33
CA LYS A 223 17.10 -16.90 8.84
C LYS A 223 17.13 -16.44 10.30
N LYS A 224 16.01 -16.00 10.87
CA LYS A 224 15.96 -15.48 12.24
C LYS A 224 15.76 -16.62 13.26
N PRO A 225 16.52 -16.61 14.37
CA PRO A 225 16.29 -17.51 15.51
C PRO A 225 14.85 -17.44 16.04
N LEU A 226 14.37 -18.54 16.63
CA LEU A 226 13.00 -18.63 17.15
C LEU A 226 12.69 -17.58 18.22
N ASN A 227 13.65 -17.21 19.06
CA ASN A 227 13.46 -16.16 20.07
C ASN A 227 13.18 -14.81 19.41
N ILE A 228 13.95 -14.42 18.38
CA ILE A 228 13.73 -13.18 17.61
C ILE A 228 12.35 -13.19 16.95
N ARG A 229 11.98 -14.31 16.31
CA ARG A 229 10.65 -14.46 15.69
C ARG A 229 9.48 -14.32 16.67
N ARG A 230 9.71 -14.51 17.97
CA ARG A 230 8.71 -14.39 19.04
C ARG A 230 8.76 -13.05 19.77
N SER A 231 9.95 -12.48 19.96
CA SER A 231 10.14 -11.22 20.69
C SER A 231 9.96 -9.98 19.82
N GLY A 232 10.15 -10.12 18.51
CA GLY A 232 10.13 -9.03 17.56
C GLY A 232 11.45 -8.90 16.80
N PHE A 233 11.41 -8.15 15.71
CA PHE A 233 12.49 -7.96 14.76
C PHE A 233 13.12 -6.57 14.92
N ASP A 234 14.32 -6.39 14.40
CA ASP A 234 14.90 -5.05 14.29
C ASP A 234 14.12 -4.24 13.24
N ARG A 235 13.77 -3.00 13.58
CA ARG A 235 12.93 -2.14 12.73
C ARG A 235 13.62 -1.76 11.42
N VAL A 236 14.93 -1.52 11.44
CA VAL A 236 15.69 -1.12 10.25
C VAL A 236 15.78 -2.31 9.31
N GLU A 237 16.12 -3.49 9.85
CA GLU A 237 16.15 -4.73 9.07
C GLU A 237 14.81 -5.02 8.40
N VAL A 238 13.69 -4.86 9.13
CA VAL A 238 12.34 -5.09 8.57
C VAL A 238 12.02 -4.09 7.47
N ILE A 239 12.26 -2.79 7.68
CA ILE A 239 11.96 -1.77 6.66
C ILE A 239 12.80 -2.01 5.40
N THR A 240 14.10 -2.30 5.55
CA THR A 240 14.96 -2.68 4.42
C THR A 240 14.37 -3.87 3.65
N GLU A 241 13.95 -4.92 4.35
CA GLU A 241 13.39 -6.11 3.71
C GLU A 241 12.03 -5.85 3.05
N MET A 242 11.19 -4.99 3.63
CA MET A 242 9.91 -4.58 3.04
C MET A 242 10.13 -3.82 1.73
N ILE A 243 11.06 -2.85 1.69
CA ILE A 243 11.40 -2.11 0.48
C ILE A 243 11.99 -3.06 -0.58
N LYS A 244 12.86 -3.98 -0.16
CA LYS A 244 13.42 -5.00 -1.04
C LYS A 244 12.35 -5.91 -1.63
N ALA A 245 11.40 -6.38 -0.82
CA ALA A 245 10.30 -7.21 -1.28
C ALA A 245 9.41 -6.49 -2.31
N SER A 246 9.08 -5.21 -2.05
CA SER A 246 8.35 -4.38 -3.02
C SER A 246 9.14 -4.17 -4.32
N TYR A 247 10.44 -3.94 -4.22
CA TYR A 247 11.30 -3.82 -5.39
C TYR A 247 11.37 -5.12 -6.21
N GLU A 248 11.57 -6.28 -5.57
CA GLU A 248 11.54 -7.57 -6.26
C GLU A 248 10.20 -7.81 -6.96
N ALA A 249 9.07 -7.46 -6.32
CA ALA A 249 7.76 -7.51 -6.96
C ALA A 249 7.68 -6.60 -8.20
N SER A 250 8.21 -5.37 -8.14
CA SER A 250 8.23 -4.44 -9.29
C SER A 250 9.09 -4.91 -10.47
N VAL A 251 10.13 -5.70 -10.21
CA VAL A 251 10.99 -6.23 -11.27
C VAL A 251 10.30 -7.40 -11.99
N HIS A 252 9.50 -8.18 -11.26
CA HIS A 252 8.83 -9.37 -11.78
C HIS A 252 7.42 -9.11 -12.30
N ASN A 253 6.78 -8.01 -11.89
CA ASN A 253 5.47 -7.62 -12.36
C ASN A 253 5.43 -6.17 -12.86
N GLN A 254 4.99 -6.01 -14.11
CA GLN A 254 4.76 -4.70 -14.70
C GLN A 254 3.69 -3.88 -13.97
N GLU A 255 2.77 -4.52 -13.23
CA GLU A 255 1.70 -3.81 -12.53
C GLU A 255 2.14 -3.14 -11.23
N VAL A 256 3.29 -3.53 -10.69
CA VAL A 256 3.87 -2.96 -9.47
C VAL A 256 4.92 -1.91 -9.83
N GLY A 257 4.77 -0.70 -9.31
CA GLY A 257 5.77 0.34 -9.52
C GLY A 257 5.37 1.72 -9.00
N GLY A 258 5.92 2.77 -9.62
CA GLY A 258 5.83 4.13 -9.12
C GLY A 258 6.77 4.32 -7.94
N TYR A 259 6.44 5.27 -7.05
CA TYR A 259 7.07 5.29 -5.74
C TYR A 259 6.40 4.30 -4.81
N PHE A 260 7.14 3.88 -3.80
CA PHE A 260 6.59 3.07 -2.71
C PHE A 260 6.29 3.99 -1.55
N ASN A 261 5.05 4.00 -1.05
CA ASN A 261 4.72 4.73 0.17
C ASN A 261 4.85 3.79 1.36
N LEU A 262 5.44 4.30 2.44
CA LEU A 262 5.65 3.57 3.69
C LEU A 262 4.94 4.29 4.83
N VAL A 263 4.26 3.54 5.67
CA VAL A 263 3.79 4.01 6.97
C VAL A 263 4.41 3.15 8.06
N TYR A 264 4.92 3.80 9.09
CA TYR A 264 5.44 3.17 10.30
C TYR A 264 4.63 3.58 11.52
N ILE A 265 4.27 2.60 12.36
CA ILE A 265 3.56 2.80 13.62
C ILE A 265 4.50 2.49 14.78
N ASN A 266 4.59 3.39 15.75
CA ASN A 266 5.30 3.23 17.02
C ASN A 266 4.35 3.50 18.20
N GLY A 267 3.60 2.50 18.62
CA GLY A 267 2.62 2.60 19.70
C GLY A 267 3.17 2.95 21.09
N ARG A 268 4.51 2.93 21.26
CA ARG A 268 5.16 3.39 22.49
C ARG A 268 5.16 4.92 22.63
N ALA A 269 5.00 5.65 21.53
CA ALA A 269 5.02 7.10 21.54
C ALA A 269 3.70 7.71 22.05
N SER A 270 3.76 8.93 22.60
CA SER A 270 2.64 9.53 23.33
C SER A 270 1.73 10.40 22.46
N SER A 271 2.24 10.95 21.35
CA SER A 271 1.47 11.74 20.39
C SER A 271 1.28 11.00 19.07
N HIS A 272 0.25 11.37 18.32
CA HIS A 272 -0.01 10.89 16.96
C HIS A 272 1.20 11.11 16.05
N GLU A 273 1.78 12.32 16.07
CA GLU A 273 2.94 12.70 15.24
C GLU A 273 4.16 11.78 15.47
N GLU A 274 4.35 11.29 16.70
CA GLU A 274 5.44 10.36 17.02
C GLU A 274 5.03 8.88 16.84
N ARG A 275 3.73 8.56 16.94
CA ARG A 275 3.19 7.21 16.74
C ARG A 275 3.04 6.85 15.28
N TYR A 276 2.66 7.79 14.43
CA TYR A 276 2.41 7.60 13.01
C TYR A 276 3.47 8.36 12.22
N LYS A 277 4.26 7.63 11.43
CA LYS A 277 5.30 8.21 10.59
C LYS A 277 5.14 7.79 9.15
N GLU A 278 5.18 8.77 8.26
CA GLU A 278 5.09 8.60 6.81
C GLU A 278 6.28 9.35 6.19
N PRO A 279 7.34 8.63 5.78
CA PRO A 279 8.47 9.23 5.08
C PRO A 279 8.01 9.84 3.75
N SER A 280 8.69 10.91 3.31
CA SER A 280 8.35 11.55 2.03
C SER A 280 8.64 10.65 0.83
N ASP A 281 7.98 10.93 -0.29
CA ASP A 281 8.18 10.21 -1.55
C ASP A 281 9.65 10.26 -2.00
N GLU A 282 10.33 11.40 -1.81
CA GLU A 282 11.76 11.52 -2.09
C GLU A 282 12.59 10.59 -1.20
N ALA A 283 12.29 10.53 0.09
CA ALA A 283 12.98 9.63 1.02
C ALA A 283 12.77 8.16 0.61
N MET A 284 11.56 7.79 0.21
CA MET A 284 11.24 6.43 -0.23
C MET A 284 11.87 6.07 -1.59
N LYS A 285 11.98 7.03 -2.50
CA LYS A 285 12.72 6.87 -3.74
C LYS A 285 14.19 6.56 -3.47
N ILE A 286 14.87 7.42 -2.70
CA ILE A 286 16.29 7.21 -2.36
C ILE A 286 16.47 5.90 -1.59
N ALA A 287 15.56 5.57 -0.67
CA ALA A 287 15.59 4.30 0.04
C ALA A 287 15.53 3.10 -0.93
N THR A 288 14.71 3.17 -1.97
CA THR A 288 14.64 2.13 -3.01
C THR A 288 15.94 2.04 -3.81
N GLU A 289 16.54 3.17 -4.17
CA GLU A 289 17.82 3.22 -4.89
C GLU A 289 18.99 2.66 -4.05
N ILE A 290 18.98 2.88 -2.74
CA ILE A 290 19.93 2.26 -1.79
C ILE A 290 19.80 0.73 -1.83
N ILE A 291 18.57 0.18 -1.84
CA ILE A 291 18.35 -1.27 -1.95
C ILE A 291 18.86 -1.82 -3.29
N ILE A 292 18.68 -1.07 -4.39
CA ILE A 292 19.25 -1.44 -5.68
C ILE A 292 20.78 -1.48 -5.59
N GLY A 293 21.39 -0.50 -4.94
CA GLY A 293 22.84 -0.48 -4.67
C GLY A 293 23.33 -1.71 -3.89
N GLU A 294 22.58 -2.15 -2.87
CA GLU A 294 22.85 -3.40 -2.13
C GLU A 294 22.75 -4.63 -3.05
N LYS A 295 21.66 -4.74 -3.83
CA LYS A 295 21.39 -5.89 -4.71
C LYS A 295 22.52 -6.13 -5.71
N TYR A 296 23.13 -5.06 -6.22
CA TYR A 296 24.23 -5.14 -7.17
C TYR A 296 25.62 -5.08 -6.51
N ASP A 297 25.70 -5.28 -5.19
CA ASP A 297 26.95 -5.34 -4.40
C ASP A 297 27.80 -4.05 -4.55
N LEU A 298 27.13 -2.91 -4.74
CA LEU A 298 27.75 -1.58 -4.80
C LEU A 298 27.74 -0.89 -3.44
N LEU A 299 26.79 -1.24 -2.57
CA LEU A 299 26.74 -0.82 -1.18
C LEU A 299 26.77 -2.05 -0.28
N ASP A 300 27.49 -1.96 0.83
CA ASP A 300 27.47 -3.00 1.85
C ASP A 300 26.25 -2.84 2.77
N LYS A 301 25.94 -3.93 3.48
CA LYS A 301 24.74 -4.05 4.30
C LYS A 301 24.68 -3.06 5.47
N ASP A 302 25.82 -2.78 6.12
CA ASP A 302 25.87 -1.89 7.27
C ASP A 302 25.62 -0.44 6.83
N THR A 303 26.22 -0.04 5.69
CA THR A 303 25.96 1.24 5.04
C THR A 303 24.48 1.41 4.68
N VAL A 304 23.86 0.36 4.12
CA VAL A 304 22.42 0.37 3.77
C VAL A 304 21.56 0.59 5.01
N TYR A 305 21.81 -0.13 6.09
CA TYR A 305 21.05 0.02 7.34
C TYR A 305 21.19 1.41 7.96
N GLU A 306 22.40 1.98 7.94
CA GLU A 306 22.64 3.35 8.41
C GLU A 306 21.83 4.39 7.61
N MET A 307 21.79 4.26 6.28
CA MET A 307 21.07 5.18 5.39
C MET A 307 19.56 5.03 5.50
N ILE A 308 19.04 3.80 5.55
CA ILE A 308 17.61 3.54 5.76
C ILE A 308 17.17 4.10 7.10
N ASN A 309 17.94 3.88 8.17
CA ASN A 309 17.61 4.48 9.46
C ASN A 309 17.60 6.02 9.42
N SER A 310 18.57 6.60 8.71
CA SER A 310 18.68 8.05 8.54
C SER A 310 17.48 8.66 7.79
N LEU A 311 17.02 8.02 6.72
CA LEU A 311 15.89 8.49 5.91
C LEU A 311 14.56 8.28 6.63
N ILE A 312 14.33 7.07 7.13
CA ILE A 312 13.00 6.64 7.58
C ILE A 312 12.74 7.03 9.03
N PHE A 313 13.76 7.05 9.89
CA PHE A 313 13.57 7.28 11.33
C PHE A 313 14.15 8.60 11.83
N GLU A 314 15.21 9.12 11.22
CA GLU A 314 15.88 10.36 11.66
C GLU A 314 15.54 11.61 10.83
N ASP A 315 14.69 11.47 9.80
CA ASP A 315 14.26 12.58 8.93
C ASP A 315 15.43 13.39 8.34
N LYS A 316 16.55 12.71 8.03
CA LYS A 316 17.65 13.36 7.33
C LYS A 316 17.19 13.77 5.93
N ASN A 317 17.66 14.94 5.48
CA ASN A 317 17.40 15.44 4.13
C ASN A 317 17.81 14.38 3.08
N PRO A 318 16.89 13.98 2.18
CA PRO A 318 17.15 12.93 1.19
C PRO A 318 18.34 13.21 0.28
N ASP A 319 18.52 14.45 -0.19
CA ASP A 319 19.63 14.82 -1.08
C ASP A 319 20.99 14.53 -0.43
N ARG A 320 21.13 14.82 0.87
CA ARG A 320 22.37 14.53 1.61
C ARG A 320 22.61 13.04 1.76
N VAL A 321 21.56 12.24 1.92
CA VAL A 321 21.70 10.78 1.99
C VAL A 321 22.04 10.22 0.62
N GLU A 322 21.51 10.78 -0.46
CA GLU A 322 21.87 10.42 -1.84
C GLU A 322 23.36 10.74 -2.12
N GLU A 323 23.83 11.94 -1.75
CA GLU A 323 25.26 12.29 -1.85
C GLU A 323 26.14 11.29 -1.09
N ASP A 324 25.72 10.90 0.12
CA ASP A 324 26.41 9.89 0.93
C ASP A 324 26.37 8.50 0.30
N MET A 325 25.24 8.14 -0.32
CA MET A 325 25.06 6.87 -1.05
C MET A 325 26.09 6.76 -2.17
N PHE A 326 26.17 7.76 -3.05
CA PHE A 326 27.16 7.76 -4.13
C PHE A 326 28.59 7.79 -3.60
N ARG A 327 28.86 8.54 -2.52
CA ARG A 327 30.21 8.62 -1.93
C ARG A 327 30.68 7.30 -1.31
N LYS A 328 29.78 6.57 -0.64
CA LYS A 328 30.09 5.28 0.01
C LYS A 328 30.01 4.09 -0.96
N ALA A 329 29.45 4.27 -2.17
CA ALA A 329 29.36 3.21 -3.18
C ALA A 329 30.76 2.76 -3.66
N ARG A 330 30.94 1.45 -3.80
CA ARG A 330 32.18 0.85 -4.35
C ARG A 330 32.51 1.36 -5.75
N SER A 331 31.47 1.69 -6.53
CA SER A 331 31.61 2.36 -7.83
C SER A 331 30.42 3.29 -8.04
N PRO A 332 30.58 4.61 -7.78
CA PRO A 332 29.52 5.59 -8.00
C PRO A 332 29.07 5.63 -9.47
N TYR A 333 30.03 5.47 -10.39
CA TYR A 333 29.76 5.37 -11.83
C TYR A 333 28.84 4.19 -12.17
N ARG A 334 29.13 2.98 -11.68
CA ARG A 334 28.25 1.84 -11.96
C ARG A 334 26.88 2.02 -11.32
N LEU A 335 26.82 2.60 -10.13
CA LEU A 335 25.55 2.87 -9.45
C LEU A 335 24.65 3.76 -10.30
N ASP A 336 25.16 4.90 -10.78
CA ASP A 336 24.40 5.84 -11.63
C ASP A 336 23.82 5.15 -12.88
N PHE A 337 24.62 4.34 -13.58
CA PHE A 337 24.12 3.59 -14.75
C PHE A 337 23.06 2.56 -14.39
N ILE A 338 23.22 1.84 -13.27
CA ILE A 338 22.22 0.87 -12.82
C ILE A 338 20.90 1.57 -12.46
N LEU A 339 20.96 2.68 -11.74
CA LEU A 339 19.77 3.46 -11.35
C LEU A 339 19.04 4.04 -12.57
N ARG A 340 19.76 4.31 -13.67
CA ARG A 340 19.16 4.70 -14.97
C ARG A 340 18.60 3.52 -15.78
N GLY A 341 18.68 2.29 -15.27
CA GLY A 341 18.13 1.08 -15.89
C GLY A 341 19.06 0.37 -16.87
N TYR A 342 20.36 0.66 -16.87
CA TYR A 342 21.31 -0.11 -17.69
C TYR A 342 21.54 -1.51 -17.11
N LYS A 343 21.71 -2.50 -17.99
CA LYS A 343 22.00 -3.89 -17.59
C LYS A 343 23.36 -3.97 -16.89
N ALA A 344 23.38 -4.42 -15.64
CA ALA A 344 24.58 -4.45 -14.80
C ALA A 344 25.79 -5.16 -15.45
N ASP A 345 25.54 -6.24 -16.22
CA ASP A 345 26.56 -7.03 -16.92
C ASP A 345 27.20 -6.29 -18.09
N GLY A 346 26.50 -5.30 -18.65
CA GLY A 346 26.97 -4.50 -19.79
C GLY A 346 27.74 -3.25 -19.38
N ILE A 347 27.80 -2.93 -18.08
CA ILE A 347 28.46 -1.71 -17.59
C ILE A 347 29.95 -2.00 -17.36
N PRO A 348 30.86 -1.29 -18.04
CA PRO A 348 32.29 -1.46 -17.82
C PRO A 348 32.67 -1.24 -16.35
N GLN A 349 33.60 -2.04 -15.82
CA GLN A 349 34.28 -1.74 -14.55
C GLN A 349 35.24 -0.55 -14.76
N SER A 350 34.70 0.64 -15.05
CA SER A 350 35.48 1.86 -15.15
C SER A 350 35.84 2.34 -13.73
N LYS A 351 37.14 2.64 -13.52
CA LYS A 351 37.70 3.19 -12.27
C LYS A 351 37.72 4.72 -12.23
N LEU A 352 37.12 5.42 -13.21
CA LEU A 352 37.24 6.86 -13.27
C LEU A 352 36.27 7.52 -12.27
N PRO A 353 36.76 8.41 -11.38
CA PRO A 353 35.92 9.08 -10.39
C PRO A 353 34.89 9.99 -11.08
N TYR A 354 33.67 9.94 -10.54
CA TYR A 354 32.45 10.62 -11.01
C TYR A 354 32.62 12.15 -11.19
N THR A 355 33.54 12.78 -10.46
CA THR A 355 33.81 14.23 -10.53
C THR A 355 34.46 14.68 -11.84
N ASP A 356 35.23 13.82 -12.51
CA ASP A 356 36.03 14.21 -13.66
C ASP A 356 35.27 14.15 -14.99
N TRP A 357 34.16 13.42 -15.05
CA TRP A 357 33.40 13.21 -16.28
C TRP A 357 32.43 14.37 -16.58
N PHE A 358 31.73 14.90 -15.57
CA PHE A 358 30.87 16.07 -15.74
C PHE A 358 31.68 17.35 -15.99
N LEU A 359 32.77 17.57 -15.24
CA LEU A 359 33.64 18.74 -15.42
C LEU A 359 34.37 18.77 -16.78
N LYS A 360 34.54 17.63 -17.46
CA LYS A 360 35.17 17.56 -18.79
C LYS A 360 34.21 17.60 -19.96
N ASN A 361 32.92 17.32 -19.77
CA ASN A 361 31.94 17.20 -20.86
C ASN A 361 30.89 18.32 -20.91
N ASP A 362 30.92 19.29 -20.00
CA ASP A 362 30.11 20.53 -20.08
C ASP A 362 30.74 21.65 -20.93
N VAL A 363 31.77 21.32 -21.73
CA VAL A 363 32.21 22.14 -22.86
C VAL A 363 32.04 21.27 -24.09
N MET A 364 31.44 21.82 -25.15
CA MET A 364 31.10 21.19 -26.45
C MET A 364 29.63 20.78 -26.65
N ILE A 365 28.72 21.73 -26.46
CA ILE A 365 27.67 21.93 -27.47
C ILE A 365 27.98 23.26 -28.15
N ASP A 366 29.00 23.26 -29.00
CA ASP A 366 29.14 24.29 -30.03
C ASP A 366 28.11 23.97 -31.11
N VAL A 367 27.06 24.79 -31.16
CA VAL A 367 26.17 24.88 -32.31
C VAL A 367 27.02 25.42 -33.47
N GLN A 368 27.53 24.53 -34.33
CA GLN A 368 28.12 24.98 -35.59
C GLN A 368 27.00 25.44 -36.53
N GLU A 369 26.86 26.76 -36.60
CA GLU A 369 26.32 27.46 -37.75
C GLU A 369 27.13 27.13 -39.03
N GLY A 370 26.42 26.89 -40.13
CA GLY A 370 26.86 27.33 -41.47
C GLY A 370 27.56 26.35 -42.41
N GLY A 371 26.77 25.76 -43.33
CA GLY A 371 26.96 25.88 -44.78
C GLY A 371 28.16 25.23 -45.49
N LYS A 372 27.85 24.29 -46.38
CA LYS A 372 28.21 24.36 -47.81
C LYS A 372 27.11 23.72 -48.65
#